data_AF-A0A925JMW5-F1
#
_entry.id   AF-A0A925JMW5-F1
#
_cell.length_a   1.000
_cell.length_b   1.000
_cell.length_c   1.000
_cell.angle_alpha   90.00
_cell.angle_beta   90.00
_cell.angle_gamma   90.00
#
_symmetry.space_group_name_H-M   'P 1'
#
loop_
_entity.id
_entity.type
_entity.pdbx_description
1 polymer ?
#
loop_
_entity_poly.entity_id
_entity_poly.type
_entity_poly.pdbx_seq_one_letter_code
_entity_poly.pdbx_strand_id
1 'polypeptide(L)'
;MASEHIHTTDEHGHGEHAGMTKKKIWTVFFYLLGITAIEFIIALAIPESVMSRGVRNFIYIALTLLKAFYIVAYFMHLRFEKYGLIASIVLSLIFIVYFIVLMLNEGSYLNMMMNE
;
A
#
# COMPACT_ATOMS: atom_id res chain seq x y z
N MET A 1 27.52 -29.36 53.00
CA MET A 1 26.67 -29.97 51.95
C MET A 1 25.91 -28.83 51.29
N ALA A 2 26.40 -28.37 50.15
CA ALA A 2 25.78 -27.30 49.37
C ALA A 2 25.00 -27.96 48.23
N SER A 3 23.67 -27.83 48.26
CA SER A 3 22.79 -28.05 47.11
C SER A 3 21.40 -27.55 47.49
N GLU A 4 21.23 -26.22 47.43
CA GLU A 4 19.92 -25.65 47.22
C GLU A 4 19.83 -25.39 45.71
N HIS A 5 19.33 -26.39 44.99
CA HIS A 5 19.09 -26.29 43.56
C HIS A 5 17.77 -25.54 43.37
N ILE A 6 17.87 -24.21 43.27
CA ILE A 6 16.77 -23.34 42.85
C ILE A 6 16.42 -23.74 41.42
N HIS A 7 15.37 -24.54 41.27
CA HIS A 7 14.74 -24.77 39.97
C HIS A 7 13.72 -23.66 39.74
N THR A 8 14.19 -22.51 39.29
CA THR A 8 13.36 -21.56 38.56
C THR A 8 12.94 -22.28 37.28
N THR A 9 11.72 -22.81 37.28
CA THR A 9 11.06 -23.17 36.04
C THR A 9 10.83 -21.85 35.31
N ASP A 10 11.76 -21.49 34.44
CA ASP A 10 11.56 -20.46 33.43
C ASP A 10 10.33 -20.89 32.63
N GLU A 11 9.18 -20.31 32.98
CA GLU A 11 8.07 -20.21 32.06
C GLU A 11 8.61 -19.46 30.86
N HIS A 12 9.03 -20.21 29.84
CA HIS A 12 9.17 -19.71 28.50
C HIS A 12 7.79 -19.24 28.05
N GLY A 13 7.43 -18.03 28.49
CA GLY A 13 6.39 -17.22 27.90
C GLY A 13 6.69 -17.23 26.42
N HIS A 14 5.85 -17.95 25.68
CA HIS A 14 5.79 -17.89 24.24
C HIS A 14 5.57 -16.43 23.89
N GLY A 15 6.68 -15.72 23.68
CA GLY A 15 6.72 -14.34 23.25
C GLY A 15 5.80 -14.26 22.05
N GLU A 16 4.73 -13.50 22.22
CA GLU A 16 3.75 -13.18 21.20
C GLU A 16 4.51 -12.82 19.92
N HIS A 17 4.60 -13.79 19.00
CA HIS A 17 5.11 -13.56 17.68
C HIS A 17 4.16 -12.55 17.04
N ALA A 18 4.57 -11.29 17.04
CA ALA A 18 3.98 -10.15 16.34
C ALA A 18 4.07 -10.33 14.81
N GLY A 19 3.60 -11.48 14.32
CA GLY A 19 3.51 -11.84 12.92
C GLY A 19 2.05 -12.09 12.59
N MET A 20 1.52 -11.46 11.55
CA MET A 20 0.16 -11.74 11.09
C MET A 20 -0.06 -13.25 10.97
N THR A 21 -1.11 -13.75 11.62
CA THR A 21 -1.50 -15.16 11.52
C THR A 21 -1.76 -15.53 10.06
N LYS A 22 -1.31 -16.72 9.63
CA LYS A 22 -1.48 -17.23 8.25
C LYS A 22 -2.91 -17.06 7.70
N LYS A 23 -3.92 -17.23 8.57
CA LYS A 23 -5.34 -16.99 8.23
C LYS A 23 -5.61 -15.56 7.74
N LYS A 24 -5.04 -14.55 8.40
CA LYS A 24 -5.26 -13.13 8.08
C LYS A 24 -4.61 -12.72 6.77
N ILE A 25 -3.43 -13.27 6.47
CA ILE A 25 -2.74 -13.11 5.18
C ILE A 25 -3.65 -13.61 4.05
N TRP A 26 -4.19 -14.82 4.22
CA TRP A 26 -5.08 -15.43 3.23
C TRP A 26 -6.36 -14.61 3.06
N THR A 27 -6.98 -14.15 4.15
CA THR A 27 -8.15 -13.26 4.07
C THR A 27 -7.86 -12.00 3.25
N VAL A 28 -6.78 -11.28 3.57
CA VAL A 28 -6.42 -10.03 2.87
C VAL A 28 -6.07 -10.28 1.41
N PHE A 29 -5.40 -11.41 1.11
CA PHE A 29 -5.12 -11.83 -0.26
C PHE A 29 -6.40 -11.96 -1.09
N PHE A 30 -7.44 -12.64 -0.59
CA PHE A 30 -8.70 -12.77 -1.33
C PHE A 30 -9.44 -11.45 -1.51
N TYR A 31 -9.40 -10.56 -0.53
CA TYR A 31 -9.94 -9.20 -0.69
C TYR A 31 -9.22 -8.45 -1.81
N LEU A 32 -7.88 -8.48 -1.82
CA LEU A 32 -7.08 -7.81 -2.84
C LEU A 32 -7.25 -8.43 -4.23
N LEU A 33 -7.38 -9.75 -4.30
CA LEU A 33 -7.69 -10.48 -5.52
C LEU A 33 -9.08 -10.10 -6.05
N GLY A 34 -10.08 -10.03 -5.18
CA GLY A 34 -11.44 -9.59 -5.53
C GLY A 34 -11.47 -8.15 -6.08
N ILE A 35 -10.84 -7.20 -5.37
CA ILE A 35 -10.71 -5.81 -5.82
C ILE A 35 -10.04 -5.75 -7.19
N THR A 36 -8.92 -6.48 -7.38
CA THR A 36 -8.17 -6.49 -8.64
C THR A 36 -8.99 -7.13 -9.78
N ALA A 37 -9.72 -8.21 -9.52
CA ALA A 37 -10.59 -8.83 -10.52
C ALA A 37 -11.71 -7.88 -10.96
N ILE A 38 -12.36 -7.20 -10.01
CA ILE A 38 -13.39 -6.19 -10.31
C ILE A 38 -12.78 -5.04 -11.14
N GLU A 39 -11.60 -4.56 -10.76
CA GLU A 39 -10.89 -3.49 -11.46
C GLU A 39 -10.59 -3.87 -12.91
N PHE A 40 -10.08 -5.09 -13.16
CA PHE A 40 -9.86 -5.59 -14.52
C PHE A 40 -11.15 -5.77 -15.32
N ILE A 41 -12.24 -6.25 -14.71
CA ILE A 41 -13.53 -6.38 -15.39
C ILE A 41 -14.05 -5.01 -15.82
N ILE A 42 -13.96 -4.00 -14.95
CA ILE A 42 -14.39 -2.63 -15.27
C ILE A 42 -13.51 -2.03 -16.37
N ALA A 43 -12.20 -2.31 -16.34
CA ALA A 43 -11.25 -1.79 -17.33
C ALA A 43 -11.37 -2.47 -18.71
N LEU A 44 -11.55 -3.79 -18.75
CA LEU A 44 -11.49 -4.60 -19.98
C LEU A 44 -12.86 -5.00 -20.52
N ALA A 45 -13.84 -5.27 -19.65
CA ALA A 45 -15.11 -5.88 -20.05
C ALA A 45 -16.26 -4.86 -20.20
N ILE A 46 -16.19 -3.68 -19.59
CA ILE A 46 -17.25 -2.67 -19.71
C ILE A 46 -16.99 -1.78 -20.94
N PRO A 47 -17.85 -1.87 -21.98
CA PRO A 47 -17.75 -1.02 -23.15
C PRO A 47 -18.16 0.41 -22.80
N GLU A 48 -17.61 1.37 -23.55
CA GLU A 48 -17.82 2.80 -23.27
C GLU A 48 -19.25 3.30 -23.47
N SER A 49 -20.09 2.47 -24.10
CA SER A 49 -21.51 2.73 -24.27
C SER A 49 -22.30 2.67 -22.96
N VAL A 50 -21.80 1.97 -21.93
CA VAL A 50 -22.49 1.79 -20.64
C VAL A 50 -21.94 2.74 -19.59
N MET A 51 -20.67 3.12 -19.68
CA MET A 51 -20.02 4.00 -18.71
C MET A 51 -19.06 4.96 -19.41
N SER A 52 -19.25 6.27 -19.15
CA SER A 52 -18.36 7.31 -19.67
C SER A 52 -16.91 7.09 -19.24
N ARG A 53 -15.96 7.36 -20.14
CA ARG A 53 -14.52 7.23 -19.91
C ARG A 53 -14.07 7.90 -18.61
N GLY A 54 -14.61 9.08 -18.30
CA GLY A 54 -14.24 9.83 -17.10
C GLY A 54 -14.62 9.10 -15.81
N VAL A 55 -15.84 8.55 -15.75
CA VAL A 55 -16.34 7.81 -14.57
C VAL A 55 -15.57 6.50 -14.40
N ARG A 56 -15.33 5.77 -15.50
CA ARG A 56 -14.53 4.53 -15.49
C ARG A 56 -13.12 4.78 -14.96
N ASN A 57 -12.43 5.80 -15.48
CA ASN A 57 -11.08 6.13 -15.05
C ASN A 57 -11.04 6.56 -13.57
N PHE A 58 -12.02 7.34 -13.12
CA PHE A 58 -12.10 7.74 -11.72
C PHE A 58 -12.30 6.53 -10.79
N ILE A 59 -13.24 5.62 -11.12
CA ILE A 59 -13.45 4.38 -10.35
C ILE A 59 -12.18 3.53 -10.34
N TYR A 60 -11.52 3.38 -11.50
CA TYR A 60 -10.30 2.58 -11.63
C TYR A 60 -9.21 3.13 -10.70
N ILE A 61 -8.94 4.44 -10.77
CA ILE A 61 -7.94 5.10 -9.91
C ILE A 61 -8.30 4.91 -8.43
N ALA A 62 -9.57 5.08 -8.05
CA ALA A 62 -10.01 4.91 -6.67
C ALA A 62 -9.82 3.47 -6.14
N LEU A 63 -10.18 2.46 -6.95
CA LEU A 63 -9.98 1.04 -6.61
C LEU A 63 -8.49 0.69 -6.50
N THR A 64 -7.66 1.25 -7.38
CA THR A 64 -6.21 1.02 -7.36
C THR A 64 -5.57 1.64 -6.11
N LEU A 65 -6.00 2.84 -5.71
CA LEU A 65 -5.56 3.47 -4.46
C LEU A 65 -5.98 2.67 -3.23
N LEU A 66 -7.22 2.18 -3.20
CA LEU A 66 -7.70 1.32 -2.13
C LEU A 66 -6.86 0.05 -2.02
N LYS A 67 -6.63 -0.63 -3.15
CA LYS A 67 -5.75 -1.80 -3.25
C LYS A 67 -4.34 -1.49 -2.71
N ALA A 68 -3.73 -0.39 -3.16
CA ALA A 68 -2.40 0.02 -2.71
C ALA A 68 -2.35 0.23 -1.20
N PHE A 69 -3.37 0.89 -0.62
CA PHE A 69 -3.49 1.05 0.83
C PHE A 69 -3.55 -0.30 1.56
N TYR A 70 -4.35 -1.26 1.08
CA TYR A 70 -4.41 -2.59 1.69
C TYR A 70 -3.08 -3.35 1.58
N ILE A 71 -2.35 -3.23 0.46
CA ILE A 71 -1.02 -3.86 0.31
C ILE A 71 -0.04 -3.28 1.33
N VAL A 72 0.04 -1.95 1.41
CA VAL A 72 0.96 -1.24 2.32
C VAL A 72 0.61 -1.54 3.78
N ALA A 73 -0.66 -1.49 4.15
CA ALA A 73 -1.09 -1.71 5.52
C ALA A 73 -0.87 -3.16 6.00
N TYR A 74 -1.10 -4.16 5.15
CA TYR A 74 -1.09 -5.57 5.56
C TYR A 74 0.13 -6.35 5.05
N PHE A 75 0.55 -6.22 3.79
CA PHE A 75 1.69 -6.97 3.27
C PHE A 75 3.04 -6.35 3.63
N MET A 76 3.11 -5.02 3.73
CA MET A 76 4.31 -4.34 4.23
C MET A 76 4.37 -4.23 5.76
N HIS A 77 3.41 -4.82 6.49
CA HIS A 77 3.37 -4.81 7.97
C HIS A 77 3.35 -3.40 8.61
N LEU A 78 3.03 -2.36 7.84
CA LEU A 78 3.12 -0.97 8.34
C LEU A 78 2.06 -0.64 9.40
N ARG A 79 1.02 -1.46 9.57
CA ARG A 79 -0.02 -1.23 10.59
C ARG A 79 0.49 -1.41 12.04
N PHE A 80 1.56 -2.18 12.26
CA PHE A 80 2.08 -2.47 13.61
C PHE A 80 3.57 -2.14 13.77
N GLU A 81 4.22 -1.63 12.71
CA GLU A 81 5.65 -1.32 12.71
C GLU A 81 5.96 0.18 12.76
N LYS A 82 7.24 0.46 13.03
CA LYS A 82 7.79 1.76 13.42
C LYS A 82 7.41 2.87 12.44
N TYR A 83 6.91 3.98 12.99
CA TYR A 83 6.53 5.20 12.27
C TYR A 83 7.57 5.69 11.23
N GLY A 84 8.86 5.38 11.43
CA GLY A 84 9.93 5.70 10.46
C GLY A 84 9.76 5.05 9.09
N LEU A 85 9.25 3.81 9.02
CA LEU A 85 9.00 3.15 7.72
C LEU A 85 7.84 3.81 6.97
N ILE A 86 6.75 4.15 7.67
CA ILE A 86 5.63 4.90 7.10
C ILE A 86 6.12 6.27 6.59
N ALA A 87 6.89 6.98 7.41
CA ALA A 87 7.45 8.29 7.05
C ALA A 87 8.34 8.21 5.80
N SER A 88 9.15 7.16 5.64
CA SER A 88 10.01 6.99 4.46
C SER A 88 9.21 6.83 3.16
N ILE A 89 8.11 6.07 3.19
CA ILE A 89 7.23 5.87 2.03
C ILE A 89 6.47 7.15 1.71
N VAL A 90 5.90 7.81 2.73
CA VAL A 90 5.16 9.06 2.55
C VAL A 90 6.08 10.15 2.01
N LEU A 91 7.30 10.27 2.53
CA LEU A 91 8.29 11.22 2.04
C LEU A 91 8.64 10.95 0.58
N SER A 92 8.85 9.69 0.19
CA SER A 92 9.09 9.31 -1.20
C SER A 92 7.92 9.67 -2.12
N LEU A 93 6.67 9.45 -1.69
CA LEU A 93 5.49 9.85 -2.47
C LEU A 93 5.38 11.38 -2.62
N ILE A 94 5.61 12.13 -1.55
CA ILE A 94 5.62 13.60 -1.60
C ILE A 94 6.69 14.10 -2.56
N PHE A 95 7.88 13.51 -2.52
CA PHE A 95 8.98 13.85 -3.42
C PHE A 95 8.63 13.59 -4.89
N ILE A 96 7.98 12.47 -5.21
CA ILE A 96 7.55 12.16 -6.58
C ILE A 96 6.52 13.18 -7.06
N VAL A 97 5.51 13.51 -6.26
CA VAL A 97 4.49 14.51 -6.64
C VAL A 97 5.12 15.88 -6.85
N TYR A 98 6.02 16.29 -5.95
CA TYR A 98 6.77 17.54 -6.08
C TYR A 98 7.62 17.57 -7.36
N PHE A 99 8.30 16.46 -7.67
CA PHE A 99 9.10 16.33 -8.89
C PHE A 99 8.26 16.46 -10.16
N ILE A 100 7.07 15.84 -10.19
CA ILE A 100 6.14 15.98 -11.33
C ILE A 100 5.73 17.44 -11.52
N VAL A 101 5.38 18.15 -10.44
CA VAL A 101 5.02 19.57 -10.51
C VAL A 101 6.18 20.43 -11.01
N LEU A 102 7.41 20.16 -10.53
CA LEU A 102 8.61 20.88 -10.96
C LEU A 102 8.85 20.67 -12.46
N MET A 103 8.80 19.43 -12.93
CA MET A 103 8.95 19.10 -14.36
C MET A 103 7.86 19.74 -15.22
N LEU A 104 6.62 19.80 -14.75
CA LEU A 104 5.53 20.48 -15.47
C LEU A 104 5.76 21.99 -15.55
N ASN A 105 6.29 22.60 -14.49
CA ASN A 105 6.59 24.03 -14.47
C ASN A 105 7.73 24.36 -15.44
N GLU A 106 8.86 23.67 -15.33
CA GLU A 106 10.00 23.84 -16.25
C GLU A 106 9.60 23.54 -17.70
N GLY A 107 8.81 22.49 -17.93
CA GLY A 107 8.27 22.17 -19.25
C GLY A 107 7.40 23.30 -19.82
N SER A 108 6.58 23.94 -18.98
CA SER A 108 5.76 25.08 -19.39
C SER A 108 6.60 26.31 -19.73
N TYR A 109 7.63 26.62 -18.95
CA TYR A 109 8.56 27.72 -19.22
C TYR A 109 9.33 27.50 -20.54
N LEU A 110 9.84 26.28 -20.77
CA LEU A 110 10.51 25.94 -22.02
C LEU A 110 9.58 26.01 -23.22
N ASN A 111 8.33 25.55 -23.09
CA ASN A 111 7.34 25.62 -24.16
C ASN A 111 7.04 27.08 -24.54
N MET A 112 6.91 27.96 -23.54
CA MET A 112 6.69 29.39 -23.77
C MET A 112 7.88 30.05 -24.48
N MET A 113 9.11 29.74 -24.09
CA MET A 113 10.31 30.32 -24.73
C MET A 113 10.58 29.80 -26.15
N MET A 114 10.24 28.54 -26.47
CA MET A 114 10.44 28.00 -27.82
C MET A 114 9.36 28.46 -28.81
N ASN A 115 8.25 28.99 -28.31
CA ASN A 115 7.09 29.38 -29.11
C ASN A 115 6.97 30.91 -29.25
N GLU A 116 7.99 31.65 -28.81
CA GLU A 116 8.30 33.03 -29.24
C GLU A 116 9.42 33.01 -30.28
#